data_AF-A0A831KIP1-F1
#
_entry.id   AF-A0A831KIP1-F1
#
_cell.length_a   1.000
_cell.length_b   1.000
_cell.length_c   1.000
_cell.angle_alpha   90.00
_cell.angle_beta   90.00
_cell.angle_gamma   90.00
#
_symmetry.space_group_name_H-M   'P 1'
#
loop_
_entity.id
_entity.type
_entity.pdbx_description
1 polymer ?
#
loop_
_entity_poly.entity_id
_entity_poly.type
_entity_poly.pdbx_seq_one_letter_code
_entity_poly.pdbx_strand_id
1 'polypeptide(L)'
;MQYENIITGILAFSKSLKTISRPFDRMFEEESIGFRKGISRQKAIDVVHAAVAEGYQYVIESDIEDFFPSVDIKILSRLLDFYIPQNDTCLKNIIHKSIKNGYVLNGVFYNRVKGLAQGNRLKEHPC
;
A
#
# COMPACT_ATOMS: atom_id res chain seq x y z
N MET A 1 12.57 8.97 0.26
CA MET A 1 11.39 9.61 -0.37
C MET A 1 10.65 8.71 -1.37
N GLN A 2 11.28 8.11 -2.38
CA GLN A 2 10.52 7.29 -3.37
C GLN A 2 10.06 5.93 -2.83
N TYR A 3 10.79 5.33 -1.88
CA TYR A 3 10.45 4.03 -1.28
C TYR A 3 9.28 4.11 -0.28
N GLU A 4 9.23 5.15 0.55
CA GLU A 4 8.13 5.34 1.52
C GLU A 4 6.78 5.47 0.82
N ASN A 5 6.73 6.22 -0.29
CA ASN A 5 5.51 6.40 -1.07
C ASN A 5 5.00 5.08 -1.70
N ILE A 6 5.88 4.12 -1.99
CA ILE A 6 5.49 2.81 -2.55
C ILE A 6 5.04 1.86 -1.44
N ILE A 7 5.70 1.93 -0.29
CA ILE A 7 5.32 1.24 0.95
C ILE A 7 3.93 1.72 1.41
N THR A 8 3.63 3.03 1.34
CA THR A 8 2.28 3.60 1.55
C THR A 8 1.28 3.12 0.49
N GLY A 9 1.73 2.90 -0.75
CA GLY A 9 0.93 2.27 -1.80
C GLY A 9 0.52 0.83 -1.49
N ILE A 10 1.46 0.05 -0.95
CA ILE A 10 1.20 -1.29 -0.44
C ILE A 10 0.20 -1.23 0.72
N LEU A 11 0.26 -0.22 1.59
CA LEU A 11 -0.71 0.01 2.67
C LEU A 11 -2.12 0.35 2.17
N ALA A 12 -2.21 1.19 1.14
CA ALA A 12 -3.48 1.55 0.52
C ALA A 12 -4.15 0.32 -0.14
N PHE A 13 -3.34 -0.57 -0.73
CA PHE A 13 -3.76 -1.90 -1.17
C PHE A 13 -4.07 -2.84 0.02
N SER A 14 -3.32 -2.72 1.13
CA SER A 14 -3.47 -3.58 2.32
C SER A 14 -4.72 -3.30 3.15
N LYS A 15 -5.38 -2.14 2.99
CA LYS A 15 -6.71 -1.89 3.57
C LYS A 15 -7.73 -2.99 3.18
N SER A 16 -7.55 -3.58 2.00
CA SER A 16 -8.32 -4.72 1.51
C SER A 16 -7.83 -6.10 1.99
N LEU A 17 -6.70 -6.14 2.70
CA LEU A 17 -5.94 -7.32 3.10
C LEU A 17 -5.70 -7.34 4.62
N LYS A 18 -6.77 -7.35 5.41
CA LYS A 18 -6.69 -7.55 6.88
C LYS A 18 -5.84 -8.77 7.28
N THR A 19 -5.74 -9.76 6.40
CA THR A 19 -5.05 -11.03 6.65
C THR A 19 -3.53 -10.92 6.48
N ILE A 20 -3.02 -9.96 5.69
CA ILE A 20 -1.57 -9.85 5.38
C ILE A 20 -0.91 -8.67 6.09
N SER A 21 -1.66 -7.85 6.83
CA SER A 21 -1.10 -6.64 7.45
C SER A 21 0.06 -6.97 8.39
N ARG A 22 0.01 -8.09 9.13
CA ARG A 22 1.03 -8.45 10.13
C ARG A 22 2.45 -8.64 9.56
N PRO A 23 2.66 -9.43 8.47
CA PRO A 23 3.98 -9.52 7.84
C PRO A 23 4.53 -8.18 7.37
N PHE A 24 3.70 -7.33 6.77
CA PHE A 24 4.11 -6.03 6.25
C PHE A 24 4.28 -4.99 7.35
N ASP A 25 3.57 -5.11 8.48
CA ASP A 25 3.62 -4.16 9.59
C ASP A 25 5.04 -3.97 10.14
N ARG A 26 5.87 -5.02 10.03
CA ARG A 26 7.29 -5.02 10.43
C ARG A 26 8.24 -4.40 9.41
N MET A 27 7.77 -4.15 8.19
CA MET A 27 8.56 -3.55 7.11
C MET A 27 8.30 -2.05 6.97
N PHE A 28 7.32 -1.50 7.71
CA PHE A 28 7.03 -0.07 7.71
C PHE A 28 7.95 0.65 8.68
N GLU A 29 8.41 1.82 8.25
CA GLU A 29 8.98 2.82 9.15
C GLU A 29 7.95 3.24 10.20
N GLU A 30 8.42 3.73 11.34
CA GLU A 30 7.57 4.12 12.46
C GLU A 30 6.68 5.33 12.09
N GLU A 31 7.20 6.20 11.24
CA GLU A 31 6.60 7.43 10.73
C GLU A 31 5.51 7.16 9.67
N SER A 32 5.45 5.95 9.12
CA SER A 32 4.35 5.53 8.25
C SER A 32 3.09 5.29 9.10
N ILE A 33 2.24 6.31 9.24
CA ILE A 33 1.06 6.29 10.13
C ILE A 33 -0.23 5.91 9.39
N GLY A 34 -0.34 6.25 8.11
CA GLY A 34 -1.54 6.02 7.31
C GLY A 34 -1.90 4.53 7.15
N PHE A 35 -3.20 4.23 7.18
CA PHE A 35 -3.75 2.89 6.86
C PHE A 35 -3.23 1.70 7.71
N ARG A 36 -2.54 1.95 8.83
CA ARG A 36 -2.07 0.90 9.75
C ARG A 36 -3.08 0.62 10.85
N LYS A 37 -3.25 -0.66 11.18
CA LYS A 37 -4.18 -1.09 12.23
C LYS A 37 -3.65 -0.63 13.58
N GLY A 38 -4.48 0.07 14.35
CA GLY A 38 -4.13 0.51 15.71
C GLY A 38 -3.30 1.80 15.76
N ILE A 39 -2.99 2.41 14.61
CA ILE A 39 -2.36 3.73 14.53
C ILE A 39 -3.42 4.74 14.10
N SER A 40 -3.61 5.79 14.90
CA SER A 40 -4.63 6.81 14.68
C SER A 40 -4.02 8.12 14.21
N ARG A 41 -4.88 9.03 13.72
CA ARG A 41 -4.49 10.41 13.39
C ARG A 41 -3.87 11.15 14.58
N GLN A 42 -4.24 10.77 15.81
CA GLN A 42 -3.65 11.35 17.02
C GLN A 42 -2.14 11.13 17.05
N LYS A 43 -1.65 9.96 16.65
CA LYS A 43 -0.21 9.68 16.60
C LYS A 43 0.53 10.62 15.64
N ALA A 44 -0.07 10.99 14.51
CA ALA A 44 0.52 11.97 13.59
C ALA A 44 0.60 13.36 14.22
N ILE A 45 -0.47 13.76 14.92
CA ILE A 45 -0.51 15.04 15.65
C ILE A 45 0.59 15.08 16.71
N ASP A 46 0.76 14.01 17.47
CA ASP A 46 1.78 13.91 18.53
C ASP A 46 3.20 14.03 17.95
N VAL A 47 3.48 13.40 16.80
CA VAL A 47 4.77 13.50 16.09
C VAL A 47 5.03 14.93 15.63
N VAL A 48 4.03 15.62 15.07
CA VAL A 48 4.17 17.02 14.65
C VAL A 48 4.44 17.94 15.86
N HIS A 49 3.74 17.74 16.98
CA HIS A 49 3.99 18.52 18.19
C HIS A 49 5.39 18.32 18.75
N ALA A 50 5.92 17.09 18.74
CA ALA A 50 7.29 16.80 19.16
C ALA A 50 8.31 17.53 18.28
N ALA A 51 8.13 17.48 16.95
CA ALA A 51 9.02 18.21 16.02
C ALA A 51 8.98 19.73 16.26
N VAL A 52 7.80 20.32 16.50
CA VAL A 52 7.70 21.75 16.83
C VAL A 52 8.45 22.07 18.13
N ALA A 53 8.33 21.21 19.15
CA ALA A 53 9.04 21.39 20.43
C ALA A 53 10.57 21.27 20.29
N GLU A 54 11.05 20.47 19.33
CA GLU A 54 12.48 20.34 18.99
C GLU A 54 13.02 21.51 18.15
N GLY A 55 12.16 22.45 17.73
CA GLY A 55 12.56 23.67 17.03
C GLY A 55 12.39 23.62 15.51
N TYR A 56 11.76 22.58 14.95
CA TYR A 56 11.42 22.54 13.52
C TYR A 56 10.27 23.50 13.24
N GLN A 57 10.48 24.45 12.30
CA GLN A 57 9.51 25.52 12.01
C GLN A 57 8.93 25.49 10.59
N TYR A 58 9.38 24.56 9.74
CA TYR A 58 8.96 24.46 8.36
C TYR A 58 8.44 23.06 8.06
N VAL A 59 7.41 22.97 7.22
CA VAL A 59 6.82 21.72 6.76
C VAL A 59 6.97 21.66 5.24
N ILE A 60 7.38 20.50 4.74
CA ILE A 60 7.35 20.18 3.32
C ILE A 60 6.18 19.23 3.11
N GLU A 61 5.18 19.69 2.37
CA GLU A 61 4.04 18.86 1.97
C GLU A 61 4.29 18.31 0.56
N SER A 62 4.06 17.01 0.39
CA SER A 62 4.09 16.34 -0.91
C SER A 62 2.91 15.41 -0.99
N ASP A 63 2.17 15.50 -2.10
CA ASP A 63 1.07 14.59 -2.42
C ASP A 63 1.29 13.95 -3.79
N ILE A 64 0.69 12.77 -4.00
CA ILE A 64 0.71 12.08 -5.29
C ILE A 64 -0.70 12.12 -5.86
N GLU A 65 -0.87 12.95 -6.88
CA GLU A 65 -2.12 13.02 -7.63
C GLU A 65 -2.50 11.65 -8.20
N ASP A 66 -3.77 11.27 -8.00
CA ASP A 66 -4.34 10.03 -8.48
C ASP A 66 -3.45 8.80 -8.23
N PHE A 67 -2.98 8.65 -6.99
CA PHE A 67 -2.07 7.56 -6.59
C PHE A 67 -2.48 6.20 -7.18
N PHE A 68 -3.73 5.77 -6.98
CA PHE A 68 -4.15 4.43 -7.42
C PHE A 68 -4.13 4.27 -8.95
N PRO A 69 -4.71 5.17 -9.77
CA PRO A 69 -4.54 5.13 -11.22
C PRO A 69 -3.09 5.23 -11.70
N SER A 70 -2.21 5.92 -10.97
CA SER A 70 -0.85 6.20 -11.42
C SER A 70 0.16 5.08 -11.18
N VAL A 71 -0.12 4.13 -10.29
CA VAL A 71 0.77 2.99 -9.95
C VAL A 71 1.20 2.17 -11.18
N ASP A 72 2.51 1.98 -11.33
CA ASP A 72 3.08 1.02 -12.29
C ASP A 72 3.05 -0.40 -11.70
N ILE A 73 2.31 -1.29 -12.36
CA ILE A 73 2.11 -2.67 -11.91
C ILE A 73 3.39 -3.50 -11.96
N LYS A 74 4.29 -3.25 -12.92
CA LYS A 74 5.55 -4.00 -13.03
C LYS A 74 6.50 -3.62 -11.90
N ILE A 75 6.57 -2.34 -11.56
CA ILE A 75 7.37 -1.86 -10.43
C ILE A 75 6.82 -2.41 -9.12
N LEU A 76 5.50 -2.30 -8.91
CA LEU A 76 4.85 -2.83 -7.71
C LEU A 76 5.06 -4.34 -7.55
N SER A 77 4.87 -5.12 -8.62
CA SER A 77 5.10 -6.57 -8.62
C SER A 77 6.53 -6.92 -8.20
N ARG A 78 7.54 -6.24 -8.76
CA ARG A 78 8.96 -6.48 -8.42
C ARG A 78 9.26 -6.17 -6.96
N LEU A 79 8.68 -5.10 -6.43
CA LEU A 79 8.88 -4.72 -5.02
C LEU A 79 8.23 -5.73 -4.08
N LEU A 80 7.02 -6.20 -4.40
CA LEU A 80 6.37 -7.25 -3.61
C LEU A 80 7.16 -8.56 -3.64
N ASP A 81 7.72 -8.93 -4.79
CA ASP A 81 8.57 -10.11 -4.89
C ASP A 81 9.87 -9.99 -4.08
N PHE A 82 10.38 -8.76 -3.93
CA PHE A 82 11.56 -8.43 -3.14
C PHE A 82 11.28 -8.45 -1.63
N TYR A 83 10.19 -7.83 -1.18
CA TYR A 83 9.88 -7.70 0.25
C TYR A 83 9.19 -8.92 0.84
N ILE A 84 8.35 -9.63 0.08
CA ILE A 84 7.67 -10.84 0.58
C ILE A 84 8.67 -12.00 0.59
N PRO A 85 8.80 -12.75 1.71
CA PRO A 85 9.66 -13.92 1.79
C PRO A 85 9.51 -14.86 0.58
N GLN A 86 10.62 -15.30 0.01
CA GLN A 86 10.62 -16.09 -1.22
C GLN A 86 9.85 -17.41 -1.10
N ASN A 87 9.83 -17.99 0.10
CA ASN A 87 9.10 -19.22 0.40
C ASN A 87 7.59 -19.04 0.56
N ASP A 88 7.08 -17.81 0.70
CA ASP A 88 5.64 -17.53 0.81
C ASP A 88 4.99 -17.37 -0.57
N THR A 89 4.98 -18.48 -1.32
CA THR A 89 4.46 -18.53 -2.70
C THR A 89 2.94 -18.31 -2.76
N CYS A 90 2.20 -18.74 -1.74
CA CYS A 90 0.75 -18.55 -1.65
C CYS A 90 0.40 -17.05 -1.57
N LEU A 91 1.06 -16.31 -0.67
CA LEU A 91 0.83 -14.87 -0.52
C LEU A 91 1.19 -14.10 -1.80
N LYS A 92 2.35 -14.42 -2.41
CA LYS A 92 2.76 -13.81 -3.69
C LYS A 92 1.72 -14.05 -4.77
N ASN A 93 1.24 -15.28 -4.93
CA ASN A 93 0.24 -15.63 -5.92
C ASN A 93 -1.08 -14.86 -5.73
N ILE A 94 -1.57 -14.77 -4.49
CA ILE A 94 -2.81 -14.04 -4.16
C ILE A 94 -2.65 -12.55 -4.51
N ILE A 95 -1.54 -11.92 -4.13
CA ILE A 95 -1.31 -10.51 -4.39
C ILE A 95 -1.14 -10.24 -5.88
N HIS A 96 -0.33 -11.03 -6.60
CA HIS A 96 -0.12 -10.85 -8.05
C HIS A 96 -1.42 -11.01 -8.84
N LYS A 97 -2.25 -12.01 -8.51
CA LYS A 97 -3.58 -12.16 -9.13
C LYS A 97 -4.42 -10.92 -8.88
N SER A 98 -4.40 -10.42 -7.66
CA SER A 98 -5.23 -9.29 -7.26
C SER A 98 -4.83 -7.96 -7.89
N ILE A 99 -3.54 -7.73 -8.07
CA ILE A 99 -3.01 -6.56 -8.79
C ILE A 99 -3.34 -6.65 -10.29
N LYS A 100 -3.32 -7.85 -10.87
CA LYS A 100 -3.57 -8.08 -12.31
C LYS A 100 -5.05 -8.27 -12.65
N ASN A 101 -5.93 -8.32 -11.65
CA ASN A 101 -7.36 -8.48 -11.87
C ASN A 101 -7.88 -7.33 -12.75
N GLY A 102 -8.45 -7.72 -13.89
CA GLY A 102 -9.11 -6.83 -14.83
C GLY A 102 -10.35 -6.16 -14.23
N TYR A 103 -11.02 -5.36 -15.04
CA TYR A 103 -12.25 -4.69 -14.66
C TYR A 103 -13.27 -4.78 -15.79
N VAL A 104 -14.55 -4.70 -15.45
CA VAL A 104 -15.63 -4.65 -16.43
C VAL A 104 -16.08 -3.20 -16.56
N LEU A 105 -16.10 -2.68 -17.78
CA LEU A 105 -16.65 -1.37 -18.10
C LEU A 105 -17.67 -1.56 -19.21
N ASN A 106 -18.91 -1.11 -18.97
CA ASN A 106 -20.02 -1.25 -19.91
C ASN A 106 -20.24 -2.68 -20.43
N GLY A 107 -20.10 -3.68 -19.55
CA GLY A 107 -20.26 -5.10 -19.90
C GLY A 107 -19.07 -5.74 -20.61
N VAL A 108 -18.02 -4.98 -20.94
CA VAL A 108 -16.81 -5.48 -21.58
C VAL A 108 -15.70 -5.66 -20.54
N PHE A 109 -15.03 -6.81 -20.57
CA PHE A 109 -13.90 -7.10 -19.69
C PHE A 109 -12.60 -6.50 -20.26
N TYR A 110 -11.86 -5.80 -19.42
CA TYR A 110 -10.57 -5.18 -19.74
C TYR A 110 -9.47 -5.71 -18.82
N ASN A 111 -8.34 -6.05 -19.43
CA ASN A 111 -7.12 -6.36 -18.69
C ASN A 111 -6.57 -5.08 -18.04
N ARG A 112 -6.10 -5.21 -16.80
CA ARG A 112 -5.47 -4.12 -16.07
C ARG A 112 -3.99 -4.06 -16.40
N VAL A 113 -3.57 -2.98 -17.07
CA VAL A 113 -2.17 -2.75 -17.47
C VAL A 113 -1.46 -1.67 -16.65
N LYS A 114 -2.23 -0.83 -15.94
CA LYS A 114 -1.74 0.24 -15.06
C LYS A 114 -2.73 0.45 -13.90
N GLY A 115 -2.21 0.94 -12.79
CA GLY A 115 -2.97 1.38 -11.64
C GLY A 115 -3.55 0.23 -10.83
N LEU A 116 -4.06 0.55 -9.65
CA LEU A 116 -4.68 -0.39 -8.73
C LEU A 116 -6.20 -0.21 -8.72
N ALA A 117 -6.91 -1.31 -8.46
CA ALA A 117 -8.34 -1.24 -8.22
C ALA A 117 -8.60 -0.55 -6.87
N GLN A 118 -9.40 0.51 -6.86
CA GLN A 118 -9.86 1.12 -5.61
C GLN A 118 -10.97 0.25 -4.99
N GLY A 119 -10.87 -0.04 -3.69
CA GLY A 119 -11.97 -0.63 -2.91
C GLY A 119 -12.21 -2.14 -3.06
N ASN A 120 -11.46 -2.87 -3.90
CA ASN A 120 -11.62 -4.33 -4.03
C ASN A 120 -11.04 -5.07 -2.82
N ARG A 121 -11.90 -5.71 -2.02
CA ARG A 121 -11.51 -6.65 -0.96
C ARG A 121 -11.03 -7.96 -1.61
N LEU A 122 -9.90 -8.50 -1.16
CA LEU A 122 -9.50 -9.82 -1.64
C LEU A 122 -10.45 -10.86 -1.08
N LYS A 123 -10.96 -11.73 -1.96
CA LYS A 123 -11.66 -12.95 -1.54
C LYS A 123 -10.58 -13.98 -1.21
N GLU A 124 -10.72 -14.63 -0.05
CA GLU A 124 -9.88 -15.77 0.30
C GLU A 124 -10.02 -16.82 -0.79
N HIS A 125 -8.91 -17.19 -1.40
CA HIS A 125 -8.84 -18.29 -2.35
C HIS A 125 -7.94 -19.36 -1.73
N PRO A 126 -8.40 -20.61 -1.61
CA PRO A 126 -7.54 -21.69 -1.18
C PRO A 126 -6.39 -21.81 -2.19
N CYS A 127 -5.18 -21.63 -1.65
CA CYS A 127 -4.00 -22.35 -2.10
C CYS A 127 -4.19 -23.81 -1.65
#